data_AF-A0A1G3QS37-F1
#
_entry.id   AF-A0A1G3QS37-F1
#
_cell.length_a   1.000
_cell.length_b   1.000
_cell.length_c   1.000
_cell.angle_alpha   90.00
_cell.angle_beta   90.00
_cell.angle_gamma   90.00
#
_symmetry.space_group_name_H-M   'P 1'
#
loop_
_entity.id
_entity.type
_entity.pdbx_description
1 polymer ?
#
loop_
_entity_poly.entity_id
_entity_poly.type
_entity_poly.pdbx_seq_one_letter_code
_entity_poly.pdbx_strand_id
1 'polypeptide(L)'
;MNKKNNRFIYFFKDLYKTYKSDIIPLIFFIGGIAMPFILIFWYFFHPSLNCGGDLLLNTSKNIECGKDIQKALQTFSQNMSMPYKVEPGDYKTIFDKGQIQKEYDRDGIHYTAYFNINKTKEGCFLKFFKRGKSQPGHYETTLGNYGSVVVNKCQCE
;
A
#
# COMPACT_ATOMS: atom_id res chain seq x y z
N MET A 1 -36.57 -1.26 14.77
CA MET A 1 -36.73 -1.89 13.44
C MET A 1 -36.30 -0.91 12.35
N ASN A 2 -35.67 -1.46 11.31
CA ASN A 2 -34.68 -0.85 10.42
C ASN A 2 -35.22 0.21 9.45
N LYS A 3 -34.56 1.37 9.40
CA LYS A 3 -34.74 2.43 8.39
C LYS A 3 -33.41 2.61 7.66
N LYS A 4 -33.11 1.79 6.65
CA LYS A 4 -31.93 1.94 5.79
C LYS A 4 -32.22 1.43 4.36
N ASN A 5 -31.58 2.12 3.41
CA ASN A 5 -31.35 1.76 2.01
C ASN A 5 -32.34 2.20 0.92
N ASN A 6 -32.50 3.52 0.76
CA ASN A 6 -32.93 4.12 -0.52
C ASN A 6 -31.86 4.99 -1.22
N ARG A 7 -30.59 4.98 -0.78
CA ARG A 7 -29.50 5.75 -1.43
C ARG A 7 -28.80 5.02 -2.57
N PHE A 8 -28.91 3.69 -2.64
CA PHE A 8 -28.17 2.88 -3.61
C PHE A 8 -28.79 2.95 -5.02
N ILE A 9 -30.11 3.06 -5.11
CA ILE A 9 -30.85 3.03 -6.38
C ILE A 9 -30.60 4.30 -7.22
N TYR A 10 -30.38 5.45 -6.57
CA TYR A 10 -30.12 6.71 -7.26
C TYR A 10 -28.73 6.76 -7.89
N PHE A 11 -27.73 6.14 -7.26
CA PHE A 11 -26.36 6.11 -7.79
C PHE A 11 -26.25 5.36 -9.13
N PHE A 12 -26.99 4.27 -9.30
CA PHE A 12 -27.03 3.52 -10.56
C PHE A 12 -27.75 4.27 -11.68
N LYS A 13 -28.77 5.07 -11.35
CA LYS A 13 -29.49 5.89 -12.34
C LYS A 13 -28.61 7.00 -12.92
N ASP A 14 -27.75 7.62 -12.10
CA ASP A 14 -26.83 8.65 -12.56
C ASP A 14 -25.67 8.07 -13.37
N LEU A 15 -25.16 6.89 -13.02
CA LEU A 15 -24.16 6.17 -13.83
C LEU A 15 -24.70 5.80 -15.22
N TYR A 16 -25.96 5.36 -15.32
CA TYR A 16 -26.57 5.01 -16.61
C TYR A 16 -26.77 6.22 -17.53
N LYS A 17 -26.99 7.41 -16.96
CA LYS A 17 -27.24 8.63 -17.74
C LYS A 17 -25.96 9.23 -18.32
N THR A 18 -24.82 9.04 -17.67
CA THR A 18 -23.51 9.57 -18.10
C THR A 18 -22.86 8.75 -19.21
N TYR A 19 -23.20 7.47 -19.37
CA TYR A 19 -22.65 6.59 -20.41
C TYR A 19 -23.43 6.61 -21.73
N LYS A 20 -24.34 7.58 -21.93
CA LYS A 20 -25.22 7.65 -23.12
C LYS A 20 -24.67 8.49 -24.28
N SER A 21 -23.44 9.01 -24.23
CA SER A 21 -22.81 9.54 -25.45
C SER A 21 -21.39 9.02 -25.62
N ASP A 22 -21.16 8.45 -26.81
CA ASP A 22 -19.87 8.37 -27.49
C ASP A 22 -18.97 7.15 -27.30
N ILE A 23 -19.50 5.98 -26.97
CA ILE A 23 -18.83 4.72 -27.34
C ILE A 23 -19.88 3.67 -27.74
N ILE A 24 -19.61 2.95 -28.84
CA ILE A 24 -20.37 1.82 -29.46
C ILE A 24 -21.08 2.29 -30.75
N PRO A 25 -20.59 1.84 -31.92
CA PRO A 25 -20.75 0.43 -32.26
C PRO A 25 -19.51 -0.21 -32.90
N LEU A 26 -18.82 -1.05 -32.15
CA LEU A 26 -18.00 -2.12 -32.75
C LEU A 26 -18.06 -3.45 -31.97
N ILE A 27 -19.08 -3.61 -31.13
CA ILE A 27 -19.30 -4.83 -30.34
C ILE A 27 -20.76 -5.24 -30.51
N PHE A 28 -21.14 -5.55 -31.74
CA PHE A 28 -22.45 -6.14 -32.01
C PHE A 28 -22.35 -7.15 -33.16
N PHE A 29 -21.32 -8.00 -33.17
CA PHE A 29 -21.25 -9.10 -34.14
C PHE A 29 -20.39 -10.29 -33.71
N ILE A 30 -20.46 -10.73 -32.44
CA ILE A 30 -20.11 -12.13 -32.13
C ILE A 30 -21.11 -12.63 -31.09
N GLY A 31 -22.09 -13.38 -31.59
CA GLY A 31 -23.07 -14.06 -30.76
C GLY A 31 -22.44 -15.22 -29.99
N GLY A 32 -23.09 -15.56 -28.88
CA GLY A 32 -22.98 -16.86 -28.25
C GLY A 32 -21.82 -17.01 -27.28
N ILE A 33 -22.17 -17.14 -26.00
CA ILE A 33 -21.35 -17.80 -24.97
C ILE A 33 -20.13 -17.00 -24.49
N ALA A 34 -20.34 -15.81 -23.90
CA ALA A 34 -19.28 -15.16 -23.12
C ALA A 34 -19.81 -14.26 -21.97
N MET A 35 -20.76 -14.76 -21.18
CA MET A 35 -20.99 -14.29 -19.81
C MET A 35 -20.97 -15.56 -18.94
N PRO A 36 -20.08 -15.73 -17.92
CA PRO A 36 -19.63 -14.74 -16.93
C PRO A 36 -18.13 -14.85 -16.54
N PHE A 37 -17.26 -15.43 -17.40
CA PHE A 37 -15.89 -15.80 -16.99
C PHE A 37 -14.89 -14.64 -16.89
N ILE A 38 -15.19 -13.47 -17.48
CA ILE A 38 -14.26 -12.33 -17.49
C ILE A 38 -14.20 -11.60 -16.14
N LEU A 39 -15.21 -11.75 -15.27
CA LEU A 39 -15.18 -11.18 -13.91
C LEU A 39 -14.38 -12.01 -12.91
N ILE A 40 -14.16 -13.31 -13.18
CA ILE A 40 -13.38 -14.19 -12.29
C ILE A 40 -11.88 -13.99 -12.53
N PHE A 41 -11.47 -13.65 -13.76
CA PHE A 41 -10.06 -13.51 -14.11
C PHE A 41 -9.40 -12.26 -13.48
N TRP A 42 -10.18 -11.22 -13.16
CA TRP A 42 -9.68 -10.02 -12.46
C TRP A 42 -9.54 -10.21 -10.94
N TYR A 43 -10.17 -11.24 -10.36
CA TYR A 43 -10.07 -11.52 -8.92
C TYR A 43 -8.84 -12.39 -8.57
N PHE A 44 -8.30 -13.14 -9.53
CA PHE A 44 -7.14 -14.02 -9.32
C PHE A 44 -5.78 -13.38 -9.63
N PHE A 45 -5.73 -12.25 -10.33
CA PHE A 45 -4.47 -11.58 -10.72
C PHE A 45 -3.96 -10.51 -9.74
N HIS A 46 -4.70 -10.23 -8.67
CA HIS A 46 -4.13 -9.58 -7.50
C HIS A 46 -3.97 -10.63 -6.41
N PRO A 47 -2.82 -11.33 -6.33
CA PRO A 47 -2.38 -11.78 -5.03
C PRO A 47 -2.14 -10.48 -4.26
N SER A 48 -3.17 -9.98 -3.57
CA SER A 48 -2.95 -9.18 -2.39
C SER A 48 -2.32 -10.13 -1.38
N LEU A 49 -1.03 -10.42 -1.58
CA LEU A 49 -0.11 -10.68 -0.50
C LEU A 49 -0.22 -9.41 0.34
N ASN A 50 -1.19 -9.45 1.25
CA ASN A 50 -1.25 -8.61 2.43
C ASN A 50 -0.02 -9.01 3.25
N CYS A 51 1.15 -8.56 2.79
CA CYS A 51 2.29 -8.29 3.65
C CYS A 51 1.97 -7.01 4.46
N GLY A 52 0.76 -6.95 5.04
CA GLY A 52 0.37 -5.90 5.95
C GLY A 52 1.23 -6.05 7.19
N GLY A 53 1.91 -4.99 7.59
CA GLY A 53 2.52 -4.94 8.91
C GLY A 53 1.47 -5.05 10.00
N ASP A 54 1.94 -5.28 11.21
CA ASP A 54 1.12 -5.11 12.40
C ASP A 54 0.65 -3.66 12.49
N LEU A 55 -0.46 -3.43 13.16
CA LEU A 55 -0.97 -2.08 13.41
C LEU A 55 -0.42 -1.55 14.73
N LEU A 56 -0.40 -0.22 14.84
CA LEU A 56 -0.12 0.46 16.10
C LEU A 56 -1.41 0.58 16.90
N LEU A 57 -1.33 0.34 18.21
CA LEU A 57 -2.41 0.65 19.14
C LEU A 57 -2.81 2.11 18.98
N ASN A 58 -4.12 2.40 19.02
CA ASN A 58 -4.62 3.78 18.87
C ASN A 58 -4.03 4.75 19.91
N THR A 59 -3.76 4.29 21.14
CA THR A 59 -3.10 5.07 22.19
C THR A 59 -1.66 5.46 21.85
N SER A 60 -1.01 4.69 20.97
CA SER A 60 0.35 4.92 20.53
C SER A 60 0.46 5.89 19.36
N LYS A 61 -0.64 6.26 18.69
CA LYS A 61 -0.64 7.15 17.51
C LYS A 61 -0.50 8.62 17.91
N ASN A 62 0.63 8.95 18.52
CA ASN A 62 0.95 10.28 19.04
C ASN A 62 2.28 10.80 18.45
N ILE A 63 2.60 12.07 18.77
CA ILE A 63 3.77 12.76 18.22
C ILE A 63 5.09 12.05 18.57
N GLU A 64 5.21 11.47 19.77
CA GLU A 64 6.46 10.82 20.21
C GLU A 64 6.73 9.54 19.43
N CYS A 65 5.70 8.69 19.23
CA CYS A 65 5.81 7.55 18.32
C CYS A 65 6.09 8.00 16.87
N GLY A 66 5.48 9.10 16.43
CA GLY A 66 5.73 9.67 15.10
C GLY A 66 7.19 10.09 14.88
N LYS A 67 7.80 10.78 15.86
CA LYS A 67 9.22 11.15 15.83
C LYS A 67 10.13 9.92 15.82
N ASP A 68 9.77 8.88 16.58
CA ASP A 68 10.56 7.65 16.68
C ASP A 68 10.55 6.87 15.36
N ILE A 69 9.38 6.79 14.70
CA ILE A 69 9.24 6.26 13.34
C ILE A 69 10.08 7.05 12.33
N GLN A 70 10.04 8.39 12.39
CA GLN A 70 10.86 9.22 11.51
C GLN A 70 12.36 8.97 11.72
N LYS A 71 12.79 8.85 12.97
CA LYS A 71 14.18 8.52 13.31
C LYS A 71 14.57 7.13 12.80
N ALA A 72 13.67 6.14 12.90
CA ALA A 72 13.90 4.81 12.34
C ALA A 72 14.03 4.85 10.81
N LEU A 73 13.17 5.58 10.11
CA LEU A 73 13.29 5.80 8.65
C LEU A 73 14.59 6.51 8.29
N GLN A 74 15.03 7.50 9.06
CA GLN A 74 16.32 8.18 8.84
C GLN A 74 17.50 7.22 9.03
N THR A 75 17.41 6.34 10.04
CA THR A 75 18.45 5.33 10.33
C THR A 75 18.61 4.37 9.15
N PHE A 76 17.51 3.90 8.56
CA PHE A 76 17.56 3.07 7.35
C PHE A 76 18.17 3.81 6.15
N SER A 77 17.79 5.08 5.94
CA SER A 77 18.33 5.91 4.86
C SER A 77 19.85 6.05 4.95
N GLN A 78 20.35 6.34 6.15
CA GLN A 78 21.77 6.57 6.42
C GLN A 78 22.56 5.25 6.39
N ASN A 79 22.15 4.25 7.17
CA ASN A 79 22.94 3.03 7.36
C ASN A 79 22.99 2.13 6.12
N MET A 80 21.97 2.20 5.26
CA MET A 80 21.91 1.39 4.04
C MET A 80 22.18 2.21 2.77
N SER A 81 22.58 3.48 2.91
CA SER A 81 22.83 4.40 1.80
C SER A 81 21.66 4.43 0.79
N MET A 82 20.45 4.60 1.32
CA MET A 82 19.21 4.74 0.55
C MET A 82 18.77 6.20 0.57
N PRO A 83 19.08 7.00 -0.46
CA PRO A 83 18.90 8.46 -0.45
C PRO A 83 17.45 8.92 -0.64
N TYR A 84 16.47 8.22 -0.04
CA TYR A 84 15.10 8.73 0.03
C TYR A 84 14.98 9.85 1.07
N LYS A 85 14.01 10.75 0.87
CA LYS A 85 13.69 11.82 1.82
C LYS A 85 12.69 11.35 2.85
N VAL A 86 12.92 11.62 4.14
CA VAL A 86 11.94 11.39 5.21
C VAL A 86 11.11 12.65 5.39
N GLU A 87 9.83 12.57 5.03
CA GLU A 87 8.93 13.71 5.06
C GLU A 87 8.30 13.89 6.46
N PRO A 88 7.95 15.13 6.86
CA PRO A 88 7.28 15.39 8.13
C PRO A 88 5.97 14.61 8.32
N GLY A 89 5.33 14.15 7.24
CA GLY A 89 4.06 13.41 7.28
C GLY A 89 4.18 11.89 7.18
N ASP A 90 5.37 11.33 6.98
CA ASP A 90 5.56 9.90 6.68
C ASP A 90 4.99 8.99 7.77
N TYR A 91 5.14 9.36 9.04
CA TYR A 91 4.63 8.57 10.16
C TYR A 91 3.10 8.44 10.16
N LYS A 92 2.37 9.42 9.58
CA LYS A 92 0.90 9.36 9.48
C LYS A 92 0.46 8.23 8.56
N THR A 93 1.18 8.02 7.46
CA THR A 93 0.92 6.89 6.56
C THR A 93 1.09 5.56 7.28
N ILE A 94 2.09 5.44 8.15
CA ILE A 94 2.28 4.26 8.99
C ILE A 94 1.17 4.12 10.03
N PHE A 95 0.70 5.21 10.64
CA PHE A 95 -0.43 5.18 11.58
C PHE A 95 -1.72 4.67 10.93
N ASP A 96 -1.95 5.04 9.67
CA ASP A 96 -3.16 4.72 8.94
C ASP A 96 -3.11 3.34 8.29
N LYS A 97 -1.94 2.94 7.76
CA LYS A 97 -1.78 1.74 6.92
C LYS A 97 -0.89 0.65 7.51
N GLY A 98 -0.20 0.91 8.62
CA GLY A 98 0.83 0.02 9.18
C GLY A 98 2.11 -0.07 8.34
N GLN A 99 2.21 0.68 7.25
CA GLN A 99 3.33 0.60 6.30
C GLN A 99 3.53 1.90 5.51
N ILE A 100 4.71 2.06 4.92
CA ILE A 100 5.05 3.14 3.99
C ILE A 100 6.02 2.64 2.92
N GLN A 101 5.95 3.25 1.74
CA GLN A 101 6.94 3.08 0.68
C GLN A 101 7.78 4.36 0.53
N LYS A 102 9.08 4.20 0.32
CA LYS A 102 10.01 5.30 0.03
C LYS A 102 10.74 5.00 -1.26
N GLU A 103 10.74 5.96 -2.16
CA GLU A 103 11.36 5.86 -3.47
C GLU A 103 12.69 6.62 -3.49
N TYR A 104 13.65 6.10 -4.23
CA TYR A 104 14.94 6.74 -4.44
C TYR A 104 15.62 6.19 -5.70
N ASP A 105 16.48 7.02 -6.30
CA ASP A 105 17.31 6.60 -7.43
C ASP A 105 18.74 6.38 -6.98
N ARG A 106 19.39 5.37 -7.55
CA ARG A 106 20.81 5.08 -7.34
C ARG A 106 21.39 4.39 -8.57
N ASP A 107 22.52 4.89 -9.06
CA ASP A 107 23.25 4.32 -10.19
C ASP A 107 22.38 4.15 -11.46
N GLY A 108 21.44 5.08 -11.70
CA GLY A 108 20.52 5.04 -12.84
C GLY A 108 19.36 4.03 -12.70
N ILE A 109 19.15 3.52 -11.50
CA ILE A 109 18.12 2.53 -11.17
C ILE A 109 17.13 3.15 -10.18
N HIS A 110 15.84 3.01 -10.46
CA HIS A 110 14.79 3.44 -9.55
C HIS A 110 14.48 2.33 -8.54
N TYR A 111 14.54 2.65 -7.26
CA TYR A 111 14.27 1.71 -6.17
C TYR A 111 13.05 2.16 -5.35
N THR A 112 12.32 1.17 -4.84
CA THR A 112 11.24 1.38 -3.89
C THR A 112 11.50 0.54 -2.64
N ALA A 113 11.73 1.17 -1.49
CA ALA A 113 11.86 0.50 -0.21
C ALA A 113 10.51 0.50 0.52
N TYR A 114 10.07 -0.66 1.00
CA TYR A 114 8.81 -0.78 1.74
C TYR A 114 9.09 -1.13 3.20
N PHE A 115 8.52 -0.33 4.09
CA PHE A 115 8.66 -0.46 5.52
C PHE A 115 7.31 -0.78 6.13
N ASN A 116 7.28 -1.66 7.12
CA ASN A 116 6.08 -1.94 7.89
C ASN A 116 6.39 -2.00 9.38
N ILE A 117 5.33 -1.84 10.17
CA ILE A 117 5.39 -2.11 11.60
C ILE A 117 5.36 -3.63 11.79
N ASN A 118 6.19 -4.12 12.69
CA ASN A 118 6.36 -5.52 12.99
C ASN A 118 6.51 -5.71 14.51
N LYS A 119 5.60 -6.46 15.10
CA LYS A 119 5.61 -6.82 16.51
C LYS A 119 6.43 -8.08 16.69
N THR A 120 7.37 -8.02 17.62
CA THR A 120 8.11 -9.19 18.09
C THR A 120 7.89 -9.34 19.59
N LYS A 121 8.44 -10.41 20.18
CA LYS A 121 8.44 -10.58 21.65
C LYS A 121 9.22 -9.48 22.38
N GLU A 122 10.14 -8.82 21.68
CA GLU A 122 11.01 -7.77 22.23
C GLU A 122 10.39 -6.37 22.15
N GLY A 123 9.32 -6.20 21.36
CA GLY A 123 8.63 -4.93 21.21
C GLY A 123 8.15 -4.66 19.79
N CYS A 124 8.02 -3.36 19.49
CA CYS A 124 7.52 -2.86 18.22
C CYS A 124 8.69 -2.37 17.36
N PHE A 125 8.77 -2.82 16.11
CA PHE A 125 9.87 -2.52 15.20
C PHE A 125 9.36 -1.97 13.88
N LEU A 126 10.11 -1.05 13.29
CA LEU A 126 9.98 -0.69 11.87
C LEU A 126 10.89 -1.62 11.06
N LYS A 127 10.31 -2.43 10.18
CA LYS A 127 11.03 -3.42 9.39
C LYS A 127 11.05 -3.04 7.91
N PHE A 128 12.21 -3.14 7.28
CA PHE A 128 12.36 -3.05 5.83
C PHE A 128 12.19 -4.45 5.24
N PHE A 129 11.04 -4.71 4.61
CA PHE A 129 10.61 -6.08 4.29
C PHE A 129 10.51 -6.39 2.78
N LYS A 130 10.50 -5.35 1.94
CA LYS A 130 10.34 -5.52 0.49
C LYS A 130 11.11 -4.43 -0.23
N ARG A 131 11.77 -4.77 -1.33
CA ARG A 131 12.44 -3.83 -2.22
C ARG A 131 11.98 -4.03 -3.66
N GLY A 132 11.53 -2.96 -4.29
CA GLY A 132 11.28 -2.87 -5.72
C GLY A 132 12.48 -2.27 -6.44
N LYS A 133 12.70 -2.69 -7.67
CA LYS A 133 13.73 -2.20 -8.59
C LYS A 133 13.11 -2.04 -9.97
N SER A 134 13.28 -0.87 -10.58
CA SER A 134 12.76 -0.56 -11.90
C SER A 134 13.88 -0.01 -12.78
N GLN A 135 14.03 -0.60 -13.95
CA GLN A 135 14.95 -0.20 -15.02
C GLN A 135 14.20 -0.32 -16.36
N PRO A 136 14.65 0.35 -17.43
CA PRO A 136 14.05 0.20 -18.75
C PRO A 136 13.93 -1.28 -19.14
N GLY A 137 12.70 -1.75 -19.38
CA GLY A 137 12.40 -3.13 -19.78
C GLY A 137 12.50 -4.18 -18.66
N HIS A 138 12.78 -3.79 -17.41
CA HIS A 138 12.91 -4.74 -16.30
C HIS A 138 12.33 -4.20 -14.99
N TYR A 139 11.42 -4.96 -14.40
CA TYR A 139 10.88 -4.71 -13.07
C TYR A 139 11.11 -5.93 -12.20
N GLU A 140 11.73 -5.72 -11.05
CA GLU A 140 11.98 -6.75 -10.06
C GLU A 140 11.41 -6.30 -8.72
N THR A 141 10.87 -7.25 -7.98
CA THR A 141 10.43 -7.05 -6.61
C THR A 141 10.86 -8.23 -5.77
N THR A 142 11.56 -7.93 -4.67
CA THR A 142 12.09 -8.94 -3.76
C THR A 142 11.51 -8.72 -2.37
N LEU A 143 10.93 -9.77 -1.79
CA LEU A 143 10.55 -9.83 -0.38
C LEU A 143 11.73 -10.37 0.43
N GLY A 144 11.98 -9.82 1.61
CA GLY A 144 13.11 -10.24 2.44
C GLY A 144 13.09 -9.62 3.82
N ASN A 145 14.16 -9.87 4.58
CA ASN A 145 14.44 -9.13 5.82
C ASN A 145 15.69 -8.29 5.61
N TYR A 146 15.50 -7.02 5.26
CA TYR A 146 16.60 -6.09 4.99
C TYR A 146 17.07 -5.36 6.25
N GLY A 147 16.38 -5.56 7.38
CA GLY A 147 16.70 -4.95 8.66
C GLY A 147 15.45 -4.55 9.43
N SER A 148 15.62 -4.30 10.72
CA SER A 148 14.57 -3.83 11.63
C SER A 148 15.16 -2.85 12.63
N VAL A 149 14.44 -1.77 12.90
CA VAL A 149 14.82 -0.75 13.89
C VAL A 149 13.72 -0.67 14.94
N VAL A 150 14.10 -0.72 16.21
CA VAL A 150 13.13 -0.62 17.32
C VAL A 150 12.48 0.76 17.35
N VAL A 151 11.16 0.80 17.57
CA VAL A 151 10.39 2.03 17.79
C VAL A 151 9.88 2.04 19.23
N ASN A 152 10.77 2.41 20.16
CA ASN A 152 10.58 2.41 21.60
C ASN A 152 9.40 3.26 22.10
N LYS A 153 8.99 4.30 21.38
CA LYS A 153 7.85 5.14 21.74
C LYS A 153 6.53 4.63 21.18
N CYS A 154 6.56 3.52 20.46
CA CYS A 154 5.40 2.93 19.82
C CYS A 154 4.97 1.62 20.49
N GLN A 155 3.67 1.33 20.43
CA GLN A 155 3.08 0.06 20.88
C GLN A 155 2.28 -0.57 19.73
N CYS A 156 2.61 -1.82 19.42
CA CYS A 156 1.98 -2.62 18.37
C CYS A 156 0.80 -3.45 18.92
N GLU A 157 -0.24 -3.65 18.12
CA GLU A 157 -1.42 -4.50 18.43
C GLU A 157 -1.06 -5.96 18.65
#